data_AF-A0A182S8G2-F1
#
_entry.id   AF-A0A182S8G2-F1
#
_cell.length_a   1.000
_cell.length_b   1.000
_cell.length_c   1.000
_cell.angle_alpha   90.00
_cell.angle_beta   90.00
_cell.angle_gamma   90.00
#
_symmetry.space_group_name_H-M   'P 1'
#
loop_
_entity.id
_entity.type
_entity.pdbx_description
1 polymer ?
#
loop_
_entity_poly.entity_id
_entity_poly.type
_entity_poly.pdbx_seq_one_letter_code
_entity_poly.pdbx_strand_id
1 'polypeptide(L)'
;MPENSPHQKFRNNRTVLTLGYLTAVKGDLIEKQGLTISGALTMALDEINNDPDLLPNVTLALRWNDTRGDTVVATRVITEMICDGVAAFFGPEGTCQTEAIVSQSRDIPMISYVSMRVTMDVTDLHD
;
A
#
# COMPACT_ATOMS: atom_id res chain seq x y z
N MET A 1 10.71 20.37 11.88
CA MET A 1 10.51 19.07 11.21
C MET A 1 11.88 18.42 11.09
N PRO A 2 12.14 17.23 11.64
CA PRO A 2 13.47 16.65 11.60
C PRO A 2 13.77 16.18 10.18
N GLU A 3 14.84 16.72 9.60
CA GLU A 3 15.19 16.65 8.19
C GLU A 3 15.90 15.33 7.78
N ASN A 4 15.92 14.31 8.63
CA ASN A 4 16.67 13.07 8.39
C ASN A 4 15.95 11.84 8.97
N SER A 5 14.76 11.51 8.47
CA SER A 5 14.19 10.17 8.66
C SER A 5 14.85 9.19 7.67
N PRO A 6 15.36 8.03 8.11
CA PRO A 6 15.98 7.03 7.22
C PRO A 6 15.03 6.48 6.14
N HIS A 7 13.73 6.77 6.23
CA HIS A 7 12.71 6.35 5.26
C HIS A 7 12.44 7.41 4.18
N GLN A 8 12.95 8.64 4.32
CA GLN A 8 12.69 9.72 3.37
C GLN A 8 13.73 9.72 2.26
N LYS A 9 13.35 9.19 1.09
CA LYS A 9 14.18 9.16 -0.12
C LYS A 9 13.95 10.44 -0.93
N PHE A 10 14.98 10.99 -1.56
CA PHE A 10 14.84 12.17 -2.44
C PHE A 10 15.14 11.79 -3.90
N ARG A 11 14.36 12.30 -4.85
CA ARG A 11 14.60 12.17 -6.30
C ARG A 11 14.35 13.51 -6.97
N ASN A 12 15.35 14.06 -7.67
CA ASN A 12 15.28 15.38 -8.31
C ASN A 12 14.83 16.50 -7.35
N ASN A 13 15.36 16.54 -6.12
CA ASN A 13 14.98 17.47 -5.04
C ASN A 13 13.52 17.36 -4.55
N ARG A 14 12.75 16.36 -4.99
CA ARG A 14 11.43 16.04 -4.46
C ARG A 14 11.52 14.93 -3.42
N THR A 15 10.64 14.97 -2.42
CA THR A 15 10.47 13.87 -1.47
C THR A 15 9.79 12.70 -2.17
N VAL A 16 10.38 11.50 -2.08
CA VAL A 16 9.78 10.27 -2.62
C VAL A 16 8.95 9.61 -1.53
N LEU A 17 7.64 9.56 -1.76
CA LEU A 17 6.69 8.87 -0.90
C LEU A 17 6.40 7.49 -1.50
N THR A 18 6.85 6.43 -0.82
CA THR A 18 6.68 5.06 -1.35
C THR A 18 5.38 4.46 -0.84
N LEU A 19 4.50 4.06 -1.75
CA LEU A 19 3.22 3.43 -1.48
C LEU A 19 3.38 1.92 -1.68
N GLY A 20 3.02 1.14 -0.66
CA GLY A 20 2.97 -0.32 -0.72
C GLY A 20 1.71 -0.78 -1.45
N TYR A 21 1.83 -1.80 -2.30
CA TYR A 21 0.68 -2.39 -3.00
C TYR A 21 0.72 -3.91 -2.89
N LEU A 22 -0.29 -4.46 -2.20
CA LEU A 22 -0.47 -5.88 -1.95
C LEU A 22 -1.54 -6.40 -2.91
N THR A 23 -1.13 -7.15 -3.92
CA THR A 23 -2.02 -7.70 -4.96
C THR A 23 -1.89 -9.21 -5.06
N ALA A 24 -2.94 -9.87 -5.55
CA ALA A 24 -2.92 -11.29 -5.87
C ALA A 24 -3.04 -11.46 -7.40
N VAL A 25 -1.91 -11.36 -8.09
CA VAL A 25 -1.86 -11.52 -9.56
C VAL A 25 -1.89 -13.01 -9.93
N LYS A 26 -1.27 -13.85 -9.09
CA LYS A 26 -1.27 -15.32 -9.21
C LYS A 26 -2.06 -15.95 -8.05
N GLY A 27 -2.29 -17.25 -8.09
CA GLY A 27 -3.03 -17.98 -7.04
C GLY A 27 -4.49 -18.28 -7.39
N ASP A 28 -5.24 -18.72 -6.38
CA ASP A 28 -6.56 -19.35 -6.51
C ASP A 28 -7.74 -18.39 -6.28
N LEU A 29 -7.48 -17.10 -6.08
CA LEU A 29 -8.55 -16.11 -6.00
C LEU A 29 -9.29 -16.03 -7.35
N ILE A 30 -10.60 -16.25 -7.29
CA ILE A 30 -11.49 -16.34 -8.45
C ILE A 30 -11.59 -15.00 -9.18
N GLU A 31 -11.56 -13.90 -8.43
CA GLU A 31 -11.56 -12.54 -8.97
C GLU A 31 -10.14 -12.01 -9.09
N LYS A 32 -9.48 -12.27 -10.22
CA LYS A 32 -8.14 -11.76 -10.53
C LYS A 32 -8.21 -10.30 -10.97
N GLN A 33 -8.65 -9.41 -10.08
CA GLN A 33 -8.72 -7.98 -10.35
C GLN A 33 -7.33 -7.34 -10.35
N GLY A 34 -6.34 -8.00 -9.75
CA GLY A 34 -4.98 -7.50 -9.58
C GLY A 34 -4.31 -7.02 -10.86
N LEU A 35 -4.59 -7.63 -12.03
CA LEU A 35 -4.05 -7.16 -13.32
C LEU A 35 -4.63 -5.79 -13.73
N THR A 36 -5.94 -5.63 -13.65
CA THR A 36 -6.62 -4.37 -14.00
C THR A 36 -6.29 -3.27 -13.01
N ILE A 37 -6.30 -3.60 -11.70
CA ILE A 37 -5.98 -2.64 -10.64
C ILE A 37 -4.51 -2.21 -10.69
N SER A 38 -3.58 -3.11 -11.03
CA SER A 38 -2.17 -2.74 -11.23
C SER A 38 -2.00 -1.70 -12.33
N GLY A 39 -2.73 -1.85 -13.44
CA GLY A 39 -2.71 -0.87 -14.54
C GLY A 39 -3.30 0.48 -14.13
N ALA A 40 -4.47 0.47 -13.50
CA ALA A 40 -5.13 1.68 -13.02
C ALA A 40 -4.29 2.44 -11.98
N LEU A 41 -3.68 1.73 -11.02
CA LEU A 41 -2.84 2.33 -10.00
C LEU A 41 -1.57 2.95 -10.59
N THR A 42 -0.93 2.25 -11.54
CA THR A 42 0.24 2.79 -12.25
C THR A 42 -0.13 4.07 -13.01
N MET A 43 -1.24 4.06 -13.75
CA MET A 43 -1.74 5.23 -14.48
C MET A 43 -2.03 6.41 -13.54
N ALA A 44 -2.70 6.17 -12.41
CA ALA A 44 -3.01 7.21 -11.43
C ALA A 44 -1.75 7.83 -10.81
N LEU A 45 -0.72 7.03 -10.50
CA LEU A 45 0.55 7.55 -10.00
C LEU A 45 1.27 8.40 -11.07
N ASP A 46 1.22 7.98 -12.33
CA ASP A 46 1.81 8.75 -13.43
C ASP A 46 1.09 10.09 -13.62
N GLU A 47 -0.25 10.13 -13.57
CA GLU A 47 -1.02 11.37 -13.64
C GLU A 47 -0.66 12.32 -12.48
N ILE A 48 -0.69 11.83 -11.24
CA ILE A 48 -0.38 12.65 -10.05
C ILE A 48 1.05 13.18 -10.08
N ASN A 49 2.02 12.35 -10.49
CA ASN A 49 3.43 12.75 -10.52
C ASN A 49 3.76 13.76 -11.63
N ASN A 50 2.94 13.80 -12.69
CA ASN A 50 3.10 14.71 -13.82
C ASN A 50 2.26 15.98 -13.69
N ASP A 51 1.34 16.05 -12.72
CA ASP A 51 0.57 17.24 -12.39
C ASP A 51 1.33 18.11 -11.35
N PRO A 52 1.85 19.29 -11.74
CA PRO A 52 2.59 20.15 -10.83
C PRO A 52 1.71 20.79 -9.74
N ASP A 53 0.38 20.80 -9.89
CA ASP A 53 -0.54 21.50 -8.99
C ASP A 53 -1.02 20.60 -7.83
N LEU A 54 -0.95 19.27 -7.98
CA LEU A 54 -1.38 18.32 -6.95
C LEU A 54 -0.33 18.12 -5.86
N LEU A 55 0.90 17.76 -6.24
CA LEU A 55 1.98 17.38 -5.31
C LEU A 55 3.35 17.96 -5.74
N PRO A 56 3.54 19.30 -5.74
CA PRO A 56 4.68 19.97 -6.37
C PRO A 56 6.08 19.54 -5.89
N ASN A 57 6.19 19.09 -4.63
CA ASN A 57 7.46 18.71 -3.99
C ASN A 57 7.52 17.23 -3.56
N VAL A 58 6.55 16.43 -4.00
CA VAL A 58 6.47 15.02 -3.67
C VAL A 58 6.44 14.21 -4.96
N THR A 59 6.99 13.01 -4.92
CA THR A 59 6.88 12.04 -6.01
C THR A 59 6.44 10.73 -5.41
N LEU A 60 5.31 10.22 -5.87
CA LEU A 60 4.78 8.93 -5.46
C LEU A 60 5.57 7.83 -6.18
N ALA A 61 5.99 6.81 -5.43
CA ALA A 61 6.61 5.61 -5.97
C ALA A 61 5.82 4.40 -5.50
N LEU A 62 5.67 3.40 -6.37
CA LEU A 62 4.96 2.16 -6.02
C LEU A 62 5.95 1.04 -5.68
N ARG A 63 5.78 0.42 -4.52
CA ARG A 63 6.43 -0.84 -4.14
C ARG A 63 5.36 -1.91 -4.06
N TRP A 64 5.36 -2.84 -5.00
CA TRP A 64 4.34 -3.88 -5.08
C TRP A 64 4.92 -5.28 -4.93
N ASN A 65 4.10 -6.24 -4.49
CA ASN A 65 4.46 -7.66 -4.47
C ASN A 65 3.20 -8.52 -4.69
N ASP A 66 3.38 -9.65 -5.37
CA ASP A 66 2.32 -10.66 -5.56
C ASP A 66 2.21 -11.53 -4.29
N THR A 67 1.13 -11.36 -3.55
CA THR A 67 0.81 -12.12 -2.32
C THR A 67 0.21 -13.48 -2.63
N ARG A 68 -0.25 -13.69 -3.86
CA ARG A 68 -0.96 -14.89 -4.32
C ARG A 68 -2.26 -15.22 -3.58
N GLY A 69 -2.80 -14.25 -2.82
CA GLY A 69 -3.94 -14.47 -1.93
C GLY A 69 -3.62 -15.29 -0.67
N ASP A 70 -2.34 -15.55 -0.38
CA ASP A 70 -1.89 -16.29 0.79
C ASP A 70 -1.56 -15.33 1.95
N THR A 71 -2.19 -15.54 3.11
CA THR A 71 -2.03 -14.67 4.28
C THR A 71 -0.61 -14.68 4.84
N VAL A 72 0.10 -15.80 4.82
CA VAL A 72 1.48 -15.89 5.33
C VAL A 72 2.43 -15.13 4.41
N VAL A 73 2.26 -15.29 3.08
CA VAL A 73 3.02 -14.54 2.09
C VAL A 73 2.71 -13.05 2.19
N ALA A 74 1.44 -12.66 2.30
CA ALA A 74 1.02 -11.27 2.49
C ALA A 74 1.62 -10.65 3.76
N THR A 75 1.56 -11.36 4.89
CA THR A 75 2.15 -10.93 6.17
C THR A 75 3.67 -10.78 6.10
N ARG A 76 4.38 -11.66 5.37
CA ARG A 76 5.81 -11.48 5.13
C ARG A 76 6.09 -10.24 4.27
N VAL A 77 5.34 -10.06 3.20
CA VAL A 77 5.53 -8.93 2.28
C VAL A 77 5.26 -7.59 2.98
N ILE A 78 4.17 -7.47 3.74
CA ILE A 78 3.85 -6.22 4.44
C ILE A 78 4.94 -5.87 5.47
N THR A 79 5.46 -6.86 6.21
CA THR A 79 6.55 -6.63 7.18
C THR A 79 7.86 -6.21 6.50
N GLU A 80 8.20 -6.80 5.33
CA GLU A 80 9.33 -6.36 4.50
C GLU A 80 9.14 -4.91 4.01
N MET A 81 7.95 -4.56 3.51
CA MET A 81 7.66 -3.20 3.02
C MET A 81 7.68 -2.16 4.14
N ILE A 82 7.24 -2.50 5.34
CA ILE A 82 7.38 -1.64 6.54
C ILE A 82 8.86 -1.33 6.79
N CYS A 83 9.73 -2.34 6.72
CA CYS A 83 11.18 -2.14 6.85
C CYS A 83 11.76 -1.28 5.71
N ASP A 84 11.22 -1.41 4.49
CA ASP A 84 11.61 -0.60 3.33
C ASP A 84 11.18 0.88 3.44
N GLY A 85 10.34 1.22 4.43
CA GLY A 85 9.88 2.59 4.70
C GLY A 85 8.70 3.04 3.84
N VAL A 86 7.75 2.15 3.52
CA VAL A 86 6.52 2.58 2.86
C VAL A 86 5.68 3.48 3.78
N ALA A 87 4.99 4.44 3.17
CA ALA A 87 4.20 5.44 3.89
C ALA A 87 2.72 5.06 4.02
N ALA A 88 2.23 4.17 3.17
CA ALA A 88 0.85 3.68 3.17
C ALA A 88 0.76 2.38 2.37
N PHE A 89 -0.32 1.63 2.54
CA PHE A 89 -0.62 0.41 1.79
C PHE A 89 -1.93 0.49 1.02
N PHE A 90 -1.95 -0.09 -0.18
CA PHE A 90 -3.16 -0.45 -0.92
C PHE A 90 -3.32 -1.97 -0.98
N GLY A 91 -4.50 -2.48 -0.61
CA GLY A 91 -4.79 -3.93 -0.53
C GLY A 91 -4.91 -4.45 0.91
N PRO A 92 -4.84 -5.78 1.11
CA PRO A 92 -4.70 -6.83 0.09
C PRO A 92 -6.01 -7.10 -0.69
N GLU A 93 -5.89 -7.81 -1.81
CA GLU A 93 -6.98 -8.25 -2.70
C GLU A 93 -7.91 -9.31 -2.07
N GLY A 94 -7.47 -9.97 -0.99
CA GLY A 94 -8.22 -11.02 -0.27
C GLY A 94 -8.69 -10.59 1.13
N THR A 95 -8.50 -11.46 2.12
CA THR A 95 -8.79 -11.11 3.53
C THR A 95 -7.81 -10.04 4.02
N CYS A 96 -8.36 -8.94 4.56
CA CYS A 96 -7.59 -7.74 4.92
C CYS A 96 -7.21 -7.66 6.42
N GLN A 97 -7.82 -8.49 7.27
CA GLN A 97 -7.76 -8.31 8.73
C GLN A 97 -6.35 -8.40 9.31
N THR A 98 -5.59 -9.43 8.94
CA THR A 98 -4.24 -9.65 9.49
C THR A 98 -3.30 -8.52 9.10
N GLU A 99 -3.29 -8.16 7.82
CA GLU A 99 -2.47 -7.09 7.26
C GLU A 99 -2.88 -5.72 7.84
N ALA A 100 -4.18 -5.50 8.09
CA ALA A 100 -4.67 -4.29 8.73
C ALA A 100 -4.15 -4.11 10.15
N ILE A 101 -4.19 -5.18 10.96
CA ILE A 101 -3.67 -5.17 12.33
C ILE A 101 -2.15 -4.90 12.31
N VAL A 102 -1.41 -5.55 11.42
CA VAL A 102 0.03 -5.31 11.28
C VAL A 102 0.32 -3.86 10.88
N SER A 103 -0.42 -3.31 9.91
CA SER A 103 -0.27 -1.92 9.47
C SER A 103 -0.58 -0.92 10.59
N GLN A 104 -1.70 -1.14 11.31
CA GLN A 104 -2.13 -0.32 12.44
C GLN A 104 -1.11 -0.34 13.57
N SER A 105 -0.51 -1.51 13.88
CA SER A 105 0.51 -1.64 14.93
C SER A 105 1.79 -0.82 14.68
N ARG A 106 1.94 -0.27 13.47
CA ARG A 106 3.09 0.52 13.02
C ARG A 106 2.69 1.95 12.63
N ASP A 107 1.45 2.35 12.91
CA ASP A 107 0.88 3.64 12.52
C ASP A 107 0.96 3.93 11.01
N ILE A 108 0.88 2.87 10.18
CA ILE A 108 0.89 3.00 8.72
C ILE A 108 -0.55 2.82 8.21
N PRO A 109 -1.10 3.78 7.45
CA PRO A 109 -2.46 3.66 6.92
C PRO A 109 -2.52 2.60 5.80
N MET A 110 -3.64 1.90 5.73
CA MET A 110 -3.93 0.92 4.70
C MET A 110 -5.33 1.11 4.12
N ILE A 111 -5.45 1.08 2.79
CA ILE A 111 -6.69 1.27 2.04
C ILE A 111 -6.96 0.01 1.22
N SER A 112 -8.04 -0.71 1.52
CA SER A 112 -8.47 -1.85 0.70
C SER A 112 -9.29 -1.38 -0.50
N TYR A 113 -9.06 -1.99 -1.67
CA TYR A 113 -9.77 -1.69 -2.91
C TYR A 113 -10.74 -2.81 -3.35
N VAL A 114 -10.78 -3.95 -2.63
CA VAL A 114 -11.64 -5.11 -2.96
C VAL A 114 -12.44 -5.62 -1.78
N SER A 115 -11.97 -5.45 -0.53
CA SER A 115 -12.42 -6.31 0.57
C SER A 115 -13.93 -6.18 0.86
N MET A 116 -14.67 -7.24 0.54
CA MET A 116 -16.08 -7.47 0.90
C MET A 116 -16.23 -8.09 2.30
N ARG A 117 -15.53 -7.57 3.31
CA ARG A 117 -15.83 -7.94 4.70
C ARG A 117 -16.73 -6.87 5.33
N VAL A 118 -17.93 -7.28 5.71
CA VAL A 118 -18.98 -6.43 6.31
C VAL A 118 -18.58 -5.86 7.70
N THR A 119 -17.38 -6.18 8.21
CA THR A 119 -16.89 -5.71 9.51
C THR A 119 -15.48 -5.13 9.40
N MET A 120 -15.37 -3.94 8.81
CA MET A 120 -14.48 -2.91 9.36
C MET A 120 -15.35 -2.07 10.28
N ASP A 121 -15.72 -2.61 11.44
CA ASP A 121 -16.47 -1.83 12.41
C ASP A 121 -15.51 -0.90 13.13
N VAL A 122 -15.97 0.33 13.35
CA VAL A 122 -15.24 1.44 13.98
C VAL A 122 -15.06 1.18 15.49
N THR A 123 -15.29 -0.05 15.95
CA THR A 123 -15.32 -0.48 17.34
C THR A 123 -13.98 -0.98 17.89
N ASP A 124 -12.96 -1.20 17.04
CA ASP A 124 -11.58 -1.54 17.48
C ASP A 124 -10.71 -0.31 17.80
N LEU A 125 -11.30 0.89 17.92
CA LEU A 125 -10.59 2.12 18.34
C LEU A 125 -10.73 2.45 19.84
N HIS A 126 -11.28 1.52 20.62
CA HIS A 126 -11.36 1.61 22.07
C HIS A 126 -10.86 0.32 22.73
N ASP A 127 -9.53 0.23 22.86
CA ASP A 127 -8.85 -0.15 24.10
C ASP A 127 -7.42 0.42 24.11
#